data_AF-S8BES5-F1
#
_entry.id   AF-S8BES5-F1
#
_cell.length_a   1.000
_cell.length_b   1.000
_cell.length_c   1.000
_cell.angle_alpha   90.00
_cell.angle_beta   90.00
_cell.angle_gamma   90.00
#
_symmetry.space_group_name_H-M   'P 1'
#
loop_
_entity.id
_entity.type
_entity.pdbx_description
1 polymer ?
#
loop_
_entity_poly.entity_id
_entity_poly.type
_entity_poly.pdbx_seq_one_letter_code
_entity_poly.pdbx_strand_id
1 'polypeptide(L)'
;MKNFALKALDLLDHARRGSQHAIEKFSSIISRTKSLKEQQAAEQRKFRELQPSKPMSPKQIQKEKTKRFEEETSRKHPDAPDILERPYSTVSGSRRVPVLVNARGVPFLRIKKPQPRNLSGVIRSKLEKRWNRIVTRDRLAVELLFAKDEDHWDRLTDTAERSTWSEGVKRALDDVYEKIRKTDRQNRELSERMWQTVLQERALARQESLERNSRH
;
A
#
# COMPACT_ATOMS: atom_id res chain seq x y z
N MET A 1 34.92 -42.71 -13.45
CA MET A 1 33.47 -42.44 -13.31
C MET A 1 32.57 -43.20 -14.29
N LYS A 2 33.00 -43.54 -15.52
CA LYS A 2 32.14 -44.24 -16.52
C LYS A 2 31.62 -45.63 -16.10
N ASN A 3 32.40 -46.41 -15.33
CA ASN A 3 32.03 -47.79 -14.95
C ASN A 3 30.92 -47.91 -13.87
N PHE A 4 30.63 -46.86 -13.11
CA PHE A 4 29.56 -46.91 -12.10
C PHE A 4 28.18 -46.64 -12.68
N ALA A 5 28.10 -45.77 -13.69
CA ALA A 5 26.84 -45.47 -14.39
C ALA A 5 26.33 -46.70 -15.16
N LEU A 6 27.22 -47.43 -15.83
CA LEU A 6 26.90 -48.70 -16.52
C LEU A 6 26.35 -49.74 -15.54
N LYS A 7 27.04 -49.98 -14.41
CA LYS A 7 26.60 -50.95 -13.39
C LYS A 7 25.26 -50.61 -12.74
N ALA A 8 24.93 -49.33 -12.60
CA ALA A 8 23.64 -48.90 -12.07
C ALA A 8 22.51 -49.10 -13.09
N LEU A 9 22.80 -48.86 -14.37
CA LEU A 9 21.85 -49.10 -15.46
C LEU A 9 21.60 -50.60 -15.64
N ASP A 10 22.63 -51.43 -15.55
CA ASP A 10 22.51 -52.88 -15.57
C ASP A 10 21.63 -53.37 -14.41
N LEU A 11 21.86 -52.86 -13.18
CA LEU A 11 21.04 -53.22 -12.02
C LEU A 11 19.55 -52.88 -12.22
N LEU A 12 19.26 -51.72 -12.84
CA LEU A 12 17.90 -51.29 -13.16
C LEU A 12 17.27 -52.16 -14.25
N ASP A 13 18.02 -52.54 -15.28
CA ASP A 13 17.52 -53.40 -16.36
C ASP A 13 17.23 -54.83 -15.86
N HIS A 14 18.09 -55.37 -14.98
CA HIS A 14 17.83 -56.66 -14.33
C HIS A 14 16.62 -56.61 -13.38
N ALA A 15 16.43 -55.50 -12.66
CA ALA A 15 15.24 -55.29 -11.84
C ALA A 15 13.96 -55.18 -12.70
N ARG A 16 14.04 -54.49 -13.85
CA ARG A 16 12.93 -54.39 -14.83
C ARG A 16 12.55 -55.75 -15.41
N ARG A 17 13.52 -56.62 -15.65
CA ARG A 17 13.32 -58.00 -16.13
C ARG A 17 12.82 -58.96 -15.04
N GLY A 18 12.56 -58.48 -13.81
CA GLY A 18 11.98 -59.27 -12.73
C GLY A 18 12.99 -60.03 -11.86
N SER A 19 14.28 -59.70 -11.92
CA SER A 19 15.27 -60.33 -11.04
C SER A 19 15.07 -59.88 -9.59
N GLN A 20 14.66 -60.81 -8.74
CA GLN A 20 14.39 -60.57 -7.32
C GLN A 20 15.60 -59.96 -6.58
N HIS A 21 16.80 -60.48 -6.86
CA HIS A 21 18.05 -60.00 -6.26
C HIS A 21 18.35 -58.54 -6.63
N ALA A 22 18.09 -58.14 -7.88
CA ALA A 22 18.31 -56.78 -8.33
C ALA A 22 17.31 -55.80 -7.67
N ILE A 23 16.05 -56.22 -7.49
CA ILE A 23 15.01 -55.45 -6.82
C ILE A 23 15.35 -55.23 -5.33
N GLU A 24 15.79 -56.27 -4.62
CA GLU A 24 16.20 -56.19 -3.21
C GLU A 24 17.45 -55.32 -3.01
N LYS A 25 18.43 -55.45 -3.92
CA LYS A 25 19.62 -54.60 -3.91
C LYS A 25 19.27 -53.14 -4.18
N PHE A 26 18.35 -52.88 -5.10
CA PHE A 26 17.90 -51.52 -5.39
C PHE A 26 17.10 -50.91 -4.23
N SER A 27 16.19 -51.68 -3.62
CA SER A 27 15.40 -51.23 -2.46
C SER A 27 16.27 -50.94 -1.24
N SER A 28 17.32 -51.75 -0.99
CA SER A 28 18.30 -51.51 0.08
C SER A 28 19.17 -50.28 -0.16
N ILE A 29 19.54 -49.99 -1.42
CA ILE A 29 20.24 -48.74 -1.76
C ILE A 29 19.31 -47.53 -1.56
N ILE A 30 18.04 -47.63 -1.95
CA ILE A 30 17.06 -46.55 -1.71
C ILE A 30 16.84 -46.32 -0.21
N SER A 31 16.65 -47.38 0.57
CA SER A 31 16.44 -47.23 2.02
C SER A 31 17.68 -46.63 2.70
N ARG A 32 18.88 -47.07 2.31
CA ARG A 32 20.16 -46.53 2.81
C ARG A 32 20.38 -45.07 2.42
N THR A 33 20.06 -44.69 1.19
CA THR A 33 20.20 -43.28 0.76
C THR A 33 19.19 -42.38 1.44
N LYS A 34 17.95 -42.86 1.67
CA LYS A 34 16.95 -42.16 2.49
C LYS A 34 17.44 -41.96 3.92
N SER A 35 17.92 -43.02 4.59
CA SER A 35 18.39 -42.91 5.98
C SER A 35 19.61 -42.00 6.12
N LEU A 36 20.56 -42.05 5.17
CA LEU A 36 21.69 -41.12 5.15
C LEU A 36 21.25 -39.66 4.97
N LYS A 37 20.27 -39.41 4.10
CA LYS A 37 19.72 -38.05 3.91
C LYS A 37 19.02 -37.55 5.17
N GLU A 38 18.30 -38.42 5.87
CA GLU A 38 17.65 -38.10 7.15
C GLU A 38 18.67 -37.79 8.25
N GLN A 39 19.73 -38.60 8.36
CA GLN A 39 20.84 -38.37 9.29
C GLN A 39 21.53 -37.03 9.01
N GLN A 40 21.90 -36.78 7.75
CA GLN A 40 22.51 -35.51 7.36
C GLN A 40 21.59 -34.31 7.63
N ALA A 41 20.28 -34.44 7.37
CA ALA A 41 19.31 -33.40 7.67
C ALA A 41 19.19 -33.17 9.19
N ALA A 42 19.17 -34.22 10.01
CA ALA A 42 19.12 -34.13 11.46
C ALA A 42 20.39 -33.48 12.03
N GLU A 43 21.56 -33.85 11.52
CA GLU A 43 22.84 -33.21 11.87
C GLU A 43 22.83 -31.74 11.48
N GLN A 44 22.42 -31.39 10.26
CA GLN A 44 22.31 -29.98 9.84
C GLN A 44 21.35 -29.16 10.69
N ARG A 45 20.25 -29.76 11.19
CA ARG A 45 19.33 -29.11 12.13
C ARG A 45 20.02 -28.85 13.47
N LYS A 46 20.67 -29.86 14.05
CA LYS A 46 21.45 -29.70 15.30
C LYS A 46 22.54 -28.64 15.15
N PHE A 47 23.28 -28.65 14.04
CA PHE A 47 24.28 -27.60 13.76
C PHE A 47 23.65 -26.21 13.65
N ARG A 48 22.49 -26.06 12.98
CA ARG A 48 21.78 -24.78 12.90
C ARG A 48 21.25 -24.29 14.25
N GLU A 49 20.80 -25.20 15.11
CA GLU A 49 20.34 -24.88 16.48
C GLU A 49 21.49 -24.37 17.36
N LEU A 50 22.68 -24.96 17.19
CA LEU A 50 23.88 -24.56 17.92
C LEU A 50 24.53 -23.26 17.38
N GLN A 51 24.27 -22.90 16.12
CA GLN A 51 24.80 -21.66 15.56
C GLN A 51 24.00 -20.43 16.04
N PRO A 52 24.68 -19.38 16.54
CA PRO A 52 24.00 -18.14 16.87
C PRO A 52 23.39 -17.53 15.60
N SER A 53 22.17 -17.02 15.72
CA SER A 53 21.52 -16.35 14.61
C SER A 53 22.39 -15.20 14.12
N LYS A 54 22.60 -15.12 12.80
CA LYS A 54 23.40 -14.05 12.20
C LYS A 54 22.81 -12.69 12.61
N PRO A 55 23.65 -11.71 13.02
CA PRO A 55 23.14 -10.38 13.32
C PRO A 55 22.44 -9.83 12.09
N MET A 56 21.37 -9.06 12.32
CA MET A 56 20.57 -8.52 11.24
C MET A 56 21.42 -7.63 10.33
N SER A 57 21.31 -7.85 9.03
CA SER A 57 21.93 -7.00 8.02
C SER A 57 21.43 -5.55 8.17
N PRO A 58 22.24 -4.52 7.85
CA PRO A 58 21.79 -3.12 7.88
C PRO A 58 20.47 -2.87 7.13
N LYS A 59 20.24 -3.58 6.02
CA LYS A 59 18.98 -3.51 5.26
C LYS A 59 17.79 -4.08 6.05
N GLN A 60 18.00 -5.18 6.78
CA GLN A 60 16.98 -5.78 7.63
C GLN A 60 16.64 -4.85 8.81
N ILE A 61 17.65 -4.26 9.44
CA ILE A 61 17.46 -3.26 10.51
C ILE A 61 16.63 -2.08 9.99
N GLN A 62 16.95 -1.55 8.80
CA GLN A 62 16.20 -0.44 8.22
C GLN A 62 14.75 -0.82 7.88
N LYS A 63 14.54 -2.03 7.37
CA LYS A 63 13.19 -2.57 7.10
C LYS A 63 12.38 -2.70 8.38
N GLU A 64 12.99 -3.21 9.45
CA GLU A 64 12.33 -3.35 10.75
C GLU A 64 12.01 -2.00 11.38
N LYS A 65 12.93 -1.03 11.33
CA LYS A 65 12.68 0.36 11.75
C LYS A 65 11.50 0.99 11.00
N THR A 66 11.41 0.74 9.69
CA THR A 66 10.30 1.23 8.87
C THR A 66 8.99 0.55 9.29
N LYS A 67 9.00 -0.77 9.50
CA LYS A 67 7.83 -1.52 9.96
C LYS A 67 7.34 -1.02 11.33
N ARG A 68 8.23 -0.85 12.30
CA ARG A 68 7.90 -0.30 13.63
C ARG A 68 7.30 1.10 13.52
N PHE A 69 7.90 1.98 12.72
CA PHE A 69 7.36 3.31 12.48
C PHE A 69 5.96 3.29 11.86
N GLU A 70 5.69 2.38 10.92
CA GLU A 70 4.35 2.21 10.35
C GLU A 70 3.33 1.72 11.38
N GLU A 71 3.72 0.81 12.27
CA GLU A 71 2.89 0.29 13.35
C GLU A 71 2.56 1.39 14.38
N GLU A 72 3.58 2.12 14.83
CA GLU A 72 3.44 3.27 15.75
C GLU A 72 2.55 4.37 15.18
N THR A 73 2.71 4.67 13.88
CA THR A 73 1.95 5.74 13.21
C THR A 73 0.65 5.27 12.57
N SER A 74 0.22 4.04 12.85
CA SER A 74 -1.02 3.47 12.32
C SER A 74 -2.25 4.24 12.83
N ARG A 75 -2.19 4.77 14.06
CA ARG A 75 -3.22 5.59 14.67
C ARG A 75 -2.70 6.99 14.95
N LYS A 76 -3.59 7.99 14.96
CA LYS A 76 -3.25 9.32 15.48
C LYS A 76 -3.16 9.21 17.00
N HIS A 77 -2.11 9.76 17.60
CA HIS A 77 -2.02 9.89 19.05
C HIS A 77 -3.18 10.77 19.56
N PRO A 78 -3.87 10.41 20.65
CA PRO A 78 -5.02 11.17 21.15
C PRO A 78 -4.66 12.65 21.41
N ASP A 79 -3.50 12.89 22.00
CA ASP A 79 -3.05 14.25 22.35
C ASP A 79 -2.35 14.99 21.20
N ALA A 80 -2.39 14.47 19.97
CA ALA A 80 -1.71 15.13 18.86
C ALA A 80 -2.51 16.38 18.40
N PRO A 81 -1.96 17.59 18.55
CA PRO A 81 -2.60 18.84 18.12
C PRO A 81 -2.93 18.82 16.63
N ASP A 82 -3.86 19.67 16.21
CA ASP A 82 -4.15 19.78 14.78
C ASP A 82 -2.96 20.38 14.02
N ILE A 83 -2.83 19.98 12.75
CA ILE A 83 -1.75 20.47 11.90
C ILE A 83 -1.87 21.97 11.62
N LEU A 84 -3.11 22.50 11.64
CA LEU A 84 -3.41 23.90 11.38
C LEU A 84 -3.17 24.81 12.59
N GLU A 85 -2.95 24.25 13.79
CA GLU A 85 -2.55 25.00 15.00
C GLU A 85 -1.08 25.42 14.98
N ARG A 86 -0.33 24.98 13.97
CA ARG A 86 1.04 25.43 13.73
C ARG A 86 1.06 26.89 13.26
N PRO A 87 2.12 27.65 13.58
CA PRO A 87 3.36 27.25 14.25
C PRO A 87 3.24 27.10 15.78
N TYR A 88 3.95 26.14 16.37
CA TYR A 88 4.05 26.03 17.84
C TYR A 88 5.00 27.09 18.41
N SER A 89 4.69 27.60 19.60
CA SER A 89 5.49 28.61 20.31
C SER A 89 6.89 28.11 20.63
N THR A 90 6.99 26.94 21.27
CA THR A 90 8.26 26.32 21.64
C THR A 90 8.50 25.06 20.82
N VAL A 91 9.69 24.93 20.24
CA VAL A 91 10.13 23.72 19.52
C VAL A 91 11.41 23.19 20.11
N SER A 92 11.53 21.86 20.18
CA SER A 92 12.79 21.21 20.56
C SER A 92 13.75 21.22 19.38
N GLY A 93 14.87 21.92 19.50
CA GLY A 93 15.90 22.02 18.47
C GLY A 93 15.58 23.03 17.36
N SER A 94 15.86 22.67 16.10
CA SER A 94 15.61 23.55 14.96
C SER A 94 14.20 23.35 14.41
N ARG A 95 13.45 24.45 14.23
CA ARG A 95 12.14 24.43 13.61
C ARG A 95 12.19 23.83 12.21
N ARG A 96 11.43 22.76 12.02
CA ARG A 96 11.31 22.08 10.72
C ARG A 96 10.05 22.54 10.01
N VAL A 97 10.23 23.32 8.96
CA VAL A 97 9.13 23.81 8.11
C VAL A 97 8.48 22.64 7.36
N PRO A 98 7.16 22.41 7.51
CA PRO A 98 6.44 21.42 6.73
C PRO A 98 6.42 21.75 5.23
N VAL A 99 6.37 20.73 4.39
CA VAL A 99 6.24 20.92 2.93
C VAL A 99 4.78 20.68 2.53
N LEU A 100 4.15 21.67 1.90
CA LEU A 100 2.85 21.51 1.28
C LEU A 100 2.97 20.61 0.04
N VAL A 101 2.22 19.51 0.02
CA VAL A 101 2.19 18.55 -1.06
C VAL A 101 0.75 18.37 -1.51
N ASN A 102 0.53 18.27 -2.83
CA ASN A 102 -0.76 17.92 -3.40
C ASN A 102 -0.72 16.48 -3.94
N ALA A 103 -1.56 15.60 -3.41
CA ALA A 103 -1.78 14.26 -3.95
C ALA A 103 -3.06 14.23 -4.78
N ARG A 104 -2.96 14.46 -6.10
CA ARG A 104 -4.08 14.39 -7.07
C ARG A 104 -5.36 15.11 -6.59
N GLY A 105 -5.21 16.31 -6.02
CA GLY A 105 -6.32 17.12 -5.51
C GLY A 105 -6.55 17.04 -4.01
N VAL A 106 -5.81 16.19 -3.28
CA VAL A 106 -5.81 16.12 -1.81
C VAL A 106 -4.56 16.81 -1.27
N PRO A 107 -4.67 18.05 -0.73
CA PRO A 107 -3.54 18.74 -0.13
C PRO A 107 -3.24 18.21 1.28
N PHE A 108 -1.96 18.12 1.62
CA PHE A 108 -1.50 17.80 2.97
C PHE A 108 -0.12 18.38 3.25
N LEU A 109 0.18 18.60 4.53
CA LEU A 109 1.50 19.02 4.99
C LEU A 109 2.35 17.80 5.35
N ARG A 110 3.51 17.68 4.72
CA ARG A 110 4.49 16.63 5.03
C ARG A 110 5.56 17.18 5.97
N ILE A 111 5.53 16.73 7.23
CA ILE A 111 6.48 17.16 8.27
C ILE A 111 7.81 16.39 8.14
N LYS A 112 7.78 15.05 8.16
CA LYS A 112 8.95 14.16 8.17
C LYS A 112 8.80 13.03 7.15
N LYS A 113 9.94 12.43 6.76
CA LYS A 113 10.01 11.16 6.02
C LYS A 113 10.50 10.04 6.97
N PRO A 114 9.97 8.82 6.89
CA PRO A 114 8.82 8.38 6.08
C PRO A 114 7.49 9.02 6.51
N GLN A 115 6.49 9.01 5.63
CA GLN A 115 5.16 9.57 5.91
C GLN A 115 4.43 8.67 6.91
N PRO A 116 3.73 9.23 7.93
CA PRO A 116 3.02 8.40 8.91
C PRO A 116 1.88 7.60 8.25
N ARG A 117 1.68 6.36 8.72
CA ARG A 117 0.81 5.37 8.09
C ARG A 117 -0.66 5.81 8.08
N ASN A 118 -1.14 6.41 9.17
CA ASN A 118 -2.48 6.98 9.28
C ASN A 118 -2.77 8.03 8.18
N LEU A 119 -1.86 8.95 7.93
CA LEU A 119 -2.00 10.02 6.94
C LEU A 119 -2.05 9.45 5.53
N SER A 120 -1.15 8.51 5.22
CA SER A 120 -1.15 7.78 3.95
C SER A 120 -2.47 7.03 3.72
N GLY A 121 -3.01 6.41 4.78
CA GLY A 121 -4.32 5.74 4.75
C GLY A 121 -5.45 6.70 4.41
N VAL A 122 -5.55 7.84 5.12
CA VAL A 122 -6.60 8.86 4.88
C VAL A 122 -6.52 9.42 3.46
N ILE A 123 -5.31 9.72 2.97
CA ILE A 123 -5.13 10.22 1.59
C ILE A 123 -5.63 9.18 0.59
N ARG A 124 -5.26 7.90 0.77
CA ARG A 124 -5.73 6.81 -0.10
C ARG A 124 -7.25 6.71 -0.08
N SER A 125 -7.88 6.72 1.09
CA SER A 125 -9.34 6.67 1.20
C SER A 125 -10.03 7.87 0.53
N LYS A 126 -9.46 9.08 0.62
CA LYS A 126 -9.99 10.26 -0.07
C LYS A 126 -9.86 10.15 -1.59
N LEU A 127 -8.71 9.65 -2.07
CA LEU A 127 -8.48 9.42 -3.50
C LEU A 127 -9.44 8.36 -4.06
N GLU A 128 -9.63 7.25 -3.33
CA GLU A 128 -10.55 6.18 -3.71
C GLU A 128 -12.00 6.70 -3.81
N LYS A 129 -12.45 7.47 -2.80
CA LYS A 129 -13.77 8.11 -2.84
C LYS A 129 -13.95 9.03 -4.04
N ARG A 130 -12.90 9.78 -4.41
CA ARG A 130 -12.94 10.66 -5.59
C ARG A 130 -12.98 9.85 -6.89
N TRP A 131 -12.18 8.79 -6.98
CA TRP A 131 -12.17 7.89 -8.13
C TRP A 131 -13.54 7.25 -8.35
N ASN A 132 -14.14 6.70 -7.30
CA ASN A 132 -15.48 6.10 -7.37
C ASN A 132 -16.52 7.09 -7.88
N ARG A 133 -16.48 8.35 -7.46
CA ARG A 133 -17.38 9.40 -7.99
C ARG A 133 -17.17 9.67 -9.47
N ILE A 134 -15.92 9.68 -9.94
CA ILE A 134 -15.60 9.86 -11.36
C ILE A 134 -16.15 8.70 -12.17
N VAL A 135 -15.91 7.46 -11.73
CA VAL A 135 -16.45 6.25 -12.37
C VAL A 135 -17.98 6.28 -12.39
N THR A 136 -18.63 6.65 -11.28
CA THR A 136 -20.09 6.78 -11.21
C THR A 136 -20.60 7.86 -12.17
N ARG A 137 -19.95 9.03 -12.23
CA ARG A 137 -20.31 10.09 -13.18
C ARG A 137 -20.24 9.60 -14.62
N ASP A 138 -19.13 8.94 -15.00
CA ASP A 138 -18.92 8.48 -16.37
C ASP A 138 -19.94 7.42 -16.77
N ARG A 139 -20.26 6.51 -15.84
CA ARG A 139 -21.34 5.53 -16.01
C ARG A 139 -22.70 6.22 -16.18
N LEU A 140 -23.08 7.13 -15.29
CA LEU A 140 -24.37 7.83 -15.34
C LEU A 140 -24.51 8.69 -16.60
N ALA A 141 -23.42 9.25 -17.12
CA ALA A 141 -23.43 10.01 -18.36
C ALA A 141 -23.82 9.15 -19.56
N VAL A 142 -23.39 7.88 -19.58
CA VAL A 142 -23.79 6.90 -20.59
C VAL A 142 -25.25 6.45 -20.36
N GLU A 143 -25.62 6.14 -19.12
CA GLU A 143 -27.00 5.76 -18.76
C GLU A 143 -28.01 6.87 -19.12
N LEU A 144 -27.62 8.14 -19.05
CA LEU A 144 -28.47 9.27 -19.43
C LEU A 144 -28.81 9.26 -20.93
N LEU A 145 -27.93 8.73 -21.80
CA LEU A 145 -28.23 8.59 -23.22
C LEU A 145 -29.32 7.54 -23.42
N PHE A 146 -29.14 6.34 -22.84
CA PHE A 146 -30.14 5.28 -22.90
C PHE A 146 -31.48 5.71 -22.29
N ALA A 147 -31.46 6.41 -21.15
CA ALA A 147 -32.69 6.89 -20.52
C ALA A 147 -33.46 7.89 -21.41
N LYS A 148 -32.77 8.68 -22.24
CA LYS A 148 -33.43 9.56 -23.23
C LYS A 148 -34.04 8.79 -24.38
N ASP A 149 -33.41 7.69 -24.79
CA ASP A 149 -33.95 6.80 -25.81
C ASP A 149 -35.21 6.12 -25.29
N GLU A 150 -35.21 5.62 -24.04
CA GLU A 150 -36.41 5.07 -23.38
C GLU A 150 -37.52 6.11 -23.25
N ASP A 151 -37.20 7.35 -22.84
CA ASP A 151 -38.18 8.44 -22.83
C ASP A 151 -38.75 8.72 -24.23
N HIS A 152 -37.99 8.47 -25.30
CA HIS A 152 -38.47 8.58 -26.67
C HIS A 152 -39.38 7.41 -27.04
N TRP A 153 -39.04 6.19 -26.64
CA TRP A 153 -39.88 5.02 -26.81
C TRP A 153 -41.23 5.17 -26.11
N ASP A 154 -41.26 5.60 -24.85
CA ASP A 154 -42.51 5.82 -24.09
C ASP A 154 -43.44 6.82 -24.77
N ARG A 155 -42.87 7.83 -25.45
CA ARG A 155 -43.65 8.80 -26.25
C ARG A 155 -44.23 8.18 -27.52
N LEU A 156 -43.56 7.19 -28.11
CA LEU A 156 -44.04 6.50 -29.31
C LEU A 156 -45.12 5.47 -28.98
N THR A 157 -45.05 4.85 -27.80
CA THR A 157 -45.97 3.79 -27.35
C THR A 157 -47.15 4.30 -26.53
N ASP A 158 -47.24 5.60 -26.28
CA ASP A 158 -48.26 6.26 -25.44
C ASP A 158 -48.31 5.69 -24.00
N THR A 159 -47.17 5.17 -23.54
CA THR A 159 -46.95 4.64 -22.17
C THR A 159 -46.33 5.68 -21.24
N ALA A 160 -46.38 6.96 -21.62
CA ALA A 160 -45.71 8.02 -20.90
C ALA A 160 -46.21 8.14 -19.45
N GLU A 161 -45.29 7.90 -18.51
CA GLU A 161 -45.53 8.10 -17.08
C GLU A 161 -45.31 9.56 -16.66
N ARG A 162 -45.68 9.91 -15.41
CA ARG A 162 -45.50 11.27 -14.85
C ARG A 162 -44.02 11.67 -14.69
N SER A 163 -43.13 10.70 -14.52
CA SER A 163 -41.69 10.92 -14.38
C SER A 163 -40.97 10.30 -15.56
N THR A 164 -39.95 11.00 -16.07
CA THR A 164 -39.11 10.49 -17.17
C THR A 164 -37.94 9.67 -16.62
N TRP A 165 -37.50 8.68 -17.38
CA TRP A 165 -36.32 7.88 -17.10
C TRP A 165 -35.08 8.78 -16.98
N SER A 166 -34.95 9.76 -17.90
CA SER A 166 -33.80 10.67 -17.91
C SER A 166 -33.74 11.60 -16.70
N GLU A 167 -34.88 11.96 -16.10
CA GLU A 167 -34.92 12.84 -14.94
C GLU A 167 -34.23 12.21 -13.72
N GLY A 168 -34.48 10.92 -13.45
CA GLY A 168 -33.84 10.21 -12.34
C GLY A 168 -32.31 10.16 -12.49
N VAL A 169 -31.84 9.79 -13.70
CA VAL A 169 -30.42 9.72 -14.01
C VAL A 169 -29.75 11.10 -13.95
N LYS A 170 -30.42 12.13 -14.47
CA LYS A 170 -29.93 13.51 -14.43
C LYS A 170 -29.77 14.02 -13.00
N ARG A 171 -30.76 13.79 -12.13
CA ARG A 171 -30.68 14.17 -10.71
C ARG A 171 -29.50 13.48 -10.01
N ALA A 172 -29.28 12.19 -10.28
CA ALA A 172 -28.14 11.46 -9.74
C ALA A 172 -26.80 12.01 -10.25
N LEU A 173 -26.72 12.35 -11.54
CA LEU A 173 -25.52 12.92 -12.16
C LEU A 173 -25.19 14.30 -11.55
N ASP A 174 -26.19 15.15 -11.37
CA ASP A 174 -26.05 16.47 -10.76
C ASP A 174 -25.54 16.36 -9.30
N ASP A 175 -26.08 15.45 -8.50
CA ASP A 175 -25.61 15.18 -7.13
C ASP A 175 -24.12 14.75 -7.10
N VAL A 176 -23.69 13.90 -8.05
CA VAL A 176 -22.28 13.50 -8.16
C VAL A 176 -21.40 14.70 -8.51
N TYR A 177 -21.81 15.55 -9.45
CA TYR A 177 -21.08 16.77 -9.80
C TYR A 177 -20.96 17.73 -8.61
N GLU A 178 -22.06 17.94 -7.88
CA GLU A 178 -22.06 18.79 -6.68
C GLU A 178 -21.10 18.25 -5.61
N LYS A 179 -21.11 16.94 -5.36
CA LYS A 179 -20.19 16.29 -4.41
C LYS A 179 -18.73 16.47 -4.79
N ILE A 180 -18.41 16.37 -6.09
CA ILE A 180 -17.05 16.61 -6.60
C ILE A 180 -16.67 18.09 -6.40
N ARG A 181 -17.51 19.02 -6.87
CA ARG A 181 -17.27 20.47 -6.75
C ARG A 181 -17.09 20.92 -5.30
N LYS A 182 -17.94 20.42 -4.39
CA LYS A 182 -17.87 20.70 -2.96
C LYS A 182 -16.55 20.22 -2.36
N THR A 183 -16.13 19.00 -2.71
CA THR A 183 -14.87 18.42 -2.22
C THR A 183 -13.67 19.21 -2.74
N ASP A 184 -13.68 19.60 -4.02
CA ASP A 184 -12.58 20.37 -4.63
C ASP A 184 -12.48 21.78 -4.02
N ARG A 185 -13.61 22.44 -3.74
CA ARG A 185 -13.64 23.71 -3.01
C ARG A 185 -13.04 23.59 -1.61
N GLN A 186 -13.48 22.61 -0.84
CA GLN A 186 -12.96 22.36 0.52
C GLN A 186 -11.45 22.08 0.51
N ASN A 187 -10.98 21.30 -0.47
CA ASN A 187 -9.55 21.02 -0.62
C ASN A 187 -8.78 22.30 -0.97
N ARG A 188 -9.31 23.16 -1.84
CA ARG A 188 -8.67 24.45 -2.15
C ARG A 188 -8.53 25.33 -0.91
N GLU A 189 -9.62 25.55 -0.18
CA GLU A 189 -9.63 26.33 1.06
C GLU A 189 -8.65 25.75 2.10
N LEU A 190 -8.61 24.43 2.24
CA LEU A 190 -7.65 23.75 3.10
C LEU A 190 -6.20 23.98 2.67
N SER A 191 -5.93 23.93 1.36
CA SER A 191 -4.60 24.18 0.81
C SER A 191 -4.12 25.60 1.08
N GLU A 192 -5.00 26.58 0.97
CA GLU A 192 -4.70 28.00 1.25
C GLU A 192 -4.36 28.19 2.73
N ARG A 193 -5.15 27.61 3.65
CA ARG A 193 -4.85 27.62 5.09
C ARG A 193 -3.51 26.95 5.41
N MET A 194 -3.26 25.77 4.85
CA MET A 194 -1.98 25.07 5.02
C MET A 194 -0.79 25.89 4.49
N TRP A 195 -0.97 26.64 3.40
CA TRP A 195 0.06 27.51 2.86
C TRP A 195 0.40 28.67 3.80
N GLN A 196 -0.62 29.29 4.40
CA GLN A 196 -0.43 30.34 5.41
C GLN A 196 0.39 29.82 6.60
N THR A 197 0.06 28.63 7.12
CA THR A 197 0.84 27.96 8.17
C THR A 197 2.31 27.76 7.76
N VAL A 198 2.57 27.33 6.52
CA VAL A 198 3.95 27.16 6.03
C VAL A 198 4.71 28.48 5.95
N LEU A 199 4.05 29.57 5.54
CA LEU A 199 4.65 30.90 5.51
C LEU A 199 5.02 31.39 6.92
N GLN A 200 4.13 31.19 7.89
CA GLN A 200 4.39 31.53 9.29
C GLN A 200 5.55 30.72 9.87
N GLU A 201 5.56 29.40 9.66
CA GLU A 201 6.67 28.52 10.09
C GLU A 201 8.00 28.93 9.44
N ARG A 202 8.00 29.36 8.16
CA ARG A 202 9.20 29.87 7.48
C ARG A 202 9.69 31.20 8.04
N ALA A 203 8.79 32.10 8.45
CA ALA A 203 9.17 33.36 9.07
C ALA A 203 9.87 33.12 10.41
N LEU A 204 9.26 32.31 11.28
CA LEU A 204 9.83 31.96 12.58
C LEU A 204 11.15 31.18 12.45
N ALA A 205 11.23 30.23 11.53
CA ALA A 205 12.46 29.46 11.33
C ALA A 205 13.64 30.35 10.89
N ARG A 206 13.38 31.43 10.13
CA ARG A 206 14.40 32.41 9.76
C ARG A 206 14.86 33.23 10.96
N GLN A 207 13.93 33.70 11.80
CA GLN A 207 14.26 34.46 13.01
C GLN A 207 15.10 33.62 13.99
N GLU A 208 14.67 32.39 14.29
CA GLU A 208 15.42 31.48 15.17
C GLU A 208 16.81 31.13 14.62
N SER A 209 16.96 31.04 13.29
CA SER A 209 18.26 30.78 12.67
C SER A 209 19.22 31.97 12.82
N LEU A 210 18.71 33.20 12.72
CA LEU A 210 19.52 34.42 12.91
C LEU A 210 19.96 34.53 14.38
N GLU A 211 19.04 34.33 15.33
CA GLU A 211 19.35 34.35 16.76
C GLU A 211 20.37 33.28 17.15
N ARG A 212 20.31 32.09 16.53
CA ARG A 212 21.30 31.04 16.76
C ARG A 212 22.68 31.44 16.25
N ASN A 213 22.75 32.01 15.05
CA ASN A 213 24.00 32.46 14.46
C ASN A 213 24.63 33.64 15.22
N SER A 214 23.83 34.50 15.87
CA SER A 214 24.35 35.59 16.70
C SER A 214 24.82 35.15 18.10
N ARG A 215 24.43 33.95 18.55
CA ARG A 215 24.82 33.37 19.85
C ARG A 215 26.07 32.48 19.77
N HIS A 216 26.64 32.29 18.59
CA HIS A 216 27.90 31.59 18.35
C HIS A 216 28.95 32.59 17.88
#